data_AF-A4RX90-F1
#
_entry.id   AF-A4RX90-F1
#
_cell.length_a   1.000
_cell.length_b   1.000
_cell.length_c   1.000
_cell.angle_alpha   90.00
_cell.angle_beta   90.00
_cell.angle_gamma   90.00
#
_symmetry.space_group_name_H-M   'P 1'
#
loop_
_entity.id
_entity.type
_entity.pdbx_description
1 polymer ?
#
loop_
_entity_poly.entity_id
_entity_poly.type
_entity_poly.pdbx_seq_one_letter_code
_entity_poly.pdbx_strand_id
1 'polypeptide(L)'
;MRSVVVDDAMRRRGHGAALVRRATALALAEWDVVTVWCEKGLVKFYESCGYVYEPAKGRRYAEDDEAVLRATRDSVRDARGISTGG
;
A
#
# COMPACT_ATOMS: atom_id res chain seq x y z
N MET A 1 -8.30 13.80 4.43
CA MET A 1 -7.17 13.03 3.85
C MET A 1 -6.45 12.33 4.99
N ARG A 2 -6.40 10.98 5.01
CA ARG A 2 -5.66 10.21 6.03
C ARG A 2 -4.46 9.59 5.32
N SER A 3 -3.30 10.21 5.46
CA SER A 3 -2.06 9.80 4.79
C SER A 3 -1.04 9.30 5.80
N VAL A 4 -0.19 8.36 5.40
CA VAL A 4 0.99 7.96 6.18
C VAL A 4 2.15 8.85 5.76
N VAL A 5 2.71 9.59 6.72
CA VAL A 5 3.89 10.43 6.51
C VAL A 5 5.03 9.89 7.37
N VAL A 6 6.20 9.69 6.75
CA VAL A 6 7.41 9.26 7.44
C VAL A 6 8.47 10.33 7.26
N ASP A 7 8.97 10.84 8.37
CA ASP A 7 10.08 11.79 8.38
C ASP A 7 11.29 11.24 7.62
N ASP A 8 12.01 12.13 6.93
CA ASP A 8 13.12 11.78 6.06
C ASP A 8 14.22 11.01 6.80
N ALA A 9 14.49 11.36 8.06
CA ALA A 9 15.49 10.69 8.89
C ALA A 9 15.11 9.23 9.23
N MET A 10 13.82 8.90 9.11
CA MET A 10 13.23 7.60 9.44
C MET A 10 12.96 6.73 8.21
N ARG A 11 13.22 7.23 7.00
CA ARG A 11 13.05 6.46 5.76
C ARG A 11 14.05 5.30 5.67
N ARG A 12 13.71 4.28 4.87
CA ARG A 12 14.52 3.07 4.61
C ARG A 12 14.81 2.21 5.86
N ARG A 13 14.09 2.40 6.96
CA ARG A 13 14.20 1.61 8.21
C ARG A 13 12.98 0.72 8.47
N GLY A 14 12.12 0.53 7.47
CA GLY A 14 10.90 -0.28 7.60
C GLY A 14 9.73 0.38 8.34
N HIS A 15 9.90 1.58 8.92
CA HIS A 15 8.82 2.28 9.64
C HIS A 15 7.58 2.54 8.77
N GLY A 16 7.77 2.94 7.51
CA GLY A 16 6.66 3.13 6.57
C GLY A 16 5.85 1.85 6.37
N ALA A 17 6.51 0.72 6.12
CA ALA A 17 5.84 -0.56 5.93
C ALA A 17 5.10 -1.00 7.21
N ALA A 18 5.71 -0.81 8.38
CA ALA A 18 5.07 -1.12 9.67
C ALA A 18 3.80 -0.28 9.90
N LEU A 19 3.86 1.02 9.64
CA LEU A 19 2.73 1.94 9.76
C LEU A 19 1.62 1.59 8.77
N VAL A 20 1.96 1.40 7.49
CA VAL A 20 1.00 1.00 6.45
C VAL A 20 0.32 -0.31 6.84
N ARG A 21 1.07 -1.37 7.15
CA ARG A 21 0.50 -2.67 7.53
C ARG A 21 -0.41 -2.57 8.76
N ARG A 22 -0.06 -1.73 9.75
CA ARG A 22 -0.91 -1.51 10.93
C ARG A 22 -2.18 -0.75 10.58
N ALA A 23 -2.09 0.32 9.80
CA ALA A 23 -3.24 1.08 9.34
C ALA A 23 -4.19 0.23 8.48
N THR A 24 -3.64 -0.56 7.54
CA THR A 24 -4.39 -1.50 6.72
C THR A 24 -5.09 -2.55 7.58
N ALA A 25 -4.42 -3.12 8.58
CA ALA A 25 -5.03 -4.11 9.47
C ALA A 25 -6.19 -3.53 10.29
N LEU A 26 -6.05 -2.29 10.78
CA LEU A 26 -7.12 -1.60 11.50
C LEU A 26 -8.31 -1.32 10.58
N ALA A 27 -8.07 -0.79 9.37
CA ALA A 27 -9.14 -0.52 8.42
C ALA A 27 -9.84 -1.81 7.97
N LEU A 28 -9.08 -2.86 7.67
CA LEU A 28 -9.64 -4.15 7.26
C LEU A 28 -10.41 -4.88 8.37
N ALA A 29 -10.30 -4.45 9.64
CA ALA A 29 -11.14 -4.98 10.71
C ALA A 29 -12.61 -4.57 10.53
N GLU A 30 -12.86 -3.40 9.93
CA GLU A 30 -14.19 -2.82 9.73
C GLU A 30 -14.64 -2.82 8.26
N TRP A 31 -13.70 -2.85 7.31
CA TRP A 31 -13.95 -2.72 5.87
C TRP A 31 -13.35 -3.88 5.08
N ASP A 32 -13.94 -4.22 3.94
CA ASP A 32 -13.47 -5.33 3.10
C ASP A 32 -12.26 -4.96 2.22
N VAL A 33 -12.14 -3.68 1.87
CA VAL A 33 -11.14 -3.16 0.92
C VAL A 33 -10.55 -1.86 1.43
N VAL A 34 -9.23 -1.72 1.33
CA VAL A 34 -8.51 -0.47 1.56
C VAL A 34 -7.89 0.00 0.25
N THR A 35 -8.22 1.22 -0.17
CA THR A 35 -7.64 1.84 -1.37
C THR A 35 -6.60 2.89 -0.98
N VAL A 36 -5.45 2.89 -1.67
CA VAL A 36 -4.40 3.90 -1.56
C VAL A 36 -4.21 4.58 -2.91
N TRP A 37 -4.01 5.89 -2.85
CA TRP A 37 -3.54 6.71 -3.95
C TRP A 37 -2.12 7.13 -3.61
N CYS A 38 -1.16 6.87 -4.49
CA CYS A 38 0.24 7.20 -4.26
C CYS A 38 0.94 7.61 -5.55
N GLU A 39 2.11 8.24 -5.41
CA GLU A 39 3.02 8.42 -6.53
C GLU A 39 3.42 7.08 -7.14
N LYS A 40 3.59 7.02 -8.47
CA LYS A 40 3.99 5.80 -9.20
C LYS A 40 5.26 5.16 -8.65
N GLY A 41 6.21 5.97 -8.15
CA GLY A 41 7.45 5.48 -7.53
C GLY A 41 7.23 4.64 -6.26
N LEU A 42 6.06 4.75 -5.62
CA LEU A 42 5.72 4.02 -4.39
C LEU A 42 4.94 2.72 -4.63
N VAL A 43 4.59 2.40 -5.88
CA VAL A 43 3.82 1.19 -6.21
C VAL A 43 4.48 -0.06 -5.63
N LYS A 44 5.77 -0.27 -5.88
CA LYS A 44 6.53 -1.42 -5.38
C LYS A 44 6.57 -1.50 -3.85
N PHE A 45 6.61 -0.35 -3.18
CA PHE A 45 6.54 -0.27 -1.73
C PHE A 45 5.18 -0.76 -1.21
N TYR A 46 4.08 -0.31 -1.81
CA TYR A 46 2.74 -0.76 -1.41
C TYR A 46 2.48 -2.23 -1.78
N GLU A 47 2.98 -2.71 -2.92
CA GLU A 47 2.94 -4.14 -3.28
C GLU A 47 3.62 -5.01 -2.21
N SER A 48 4.76 -4.57 -1.66
CA SER A 48 5.43 -5.27 -0.53
C SER A 48 4.62 -5.27 0.78
N CYS A 49 3.56 -4.47 0.85
CA CYS A 49 2.61 -4.43 1.96
C CYS A 49 1.34 -5.25 1.69
N GLY A 50 1.24 -5.93 0.54
CA GLY A 50 0.08 -6.74 0.15
C GLY A 50 -1.01 -5.97 -0.58
N TYR A 51 -0.69 -4.79 -1.11
CA TYR A 51 -1.58 -4.08 -2.04
C TYR A 51 -1.39 -4.61 -3.47
N VAL A 52 -2.46 -4.58 -4.23
CA VAL A 52 -2.49 -4.96 -5.65
C VAL A 52 -2.73 -3.71 -6.48
N TYR A 53 -1.88 -3.48 -7.48
CA TYR A 53 -2.04 -2.37 -8.41
C TYR A 53 -3.33 -2.51 -9.20
N GLU A 54 -4.12 -1.44 -9.23
CA GLU A 54 -5.32 -1.36 -10.05
C GLU A 54 -5.09 -0.32 -11.17
N PRO A 55 -4.96 -0.76 -12.43
CA PRO A 55 -4.82 0.18 -13.52
C PRO A 55 -6.10 1.02 -13.65
N ALA A 56 -5.94 2.33 -13.80
CA ALA A 56 -7.07 3.24 -13.98
C ALA A 56 -7.91 2.81 -15.20
N LYS A 57 -9.17 2.44 -14.96
CA LYS A 57 -10.14 2.19 -16.03
C LYS A 57 -10.60 3.55 -16.57
N GLY A 58 -9.84 4.09 -17.51
CA GLY A 58 -10.15 5.34 -18.20
C GLY A 58 -8.96 6.29 -18.30
N ARG A 59 -8.80 6.94 -19.46
CA ARG A 59 -7.63 7.73 -19.90
C ARG A 59 -7.22 8.91 -19.01
N ARG A 60 -7.95 9.24 -17.94
CA ARG A 60 -7.74 10.50 -17.20
C ARG A 60 -6.66 10.49 -16.11
N TYR A 61 -6.10 9.34 -15.76
CA TYR A 61 -5.08 9.23 -14.69
C TYR A 61 -3.69 8.83 -15.20
N ALA A 62 -3.52 8.63 -16.51
CA ALA A 62 -2.23 8.23 -17.06
C ALA A 62 -1.19 9.37 -16.99
N GLU A 63 -1.65 10.62 -16.97
CA GLU A 63 -0.83 11.83 -17.06
C GLU A 63 -0.31 12.32 -15.69
N ASP A 64 -0.97 11.98 -14.58
CA ASP A 64 -0.74 12.64 -13.28
C ASP A 64 0.12 11.84 -12.30
N ASP A 65 1.17 11.12 -12.72
CA ASP A 65 2.15 10.41 -11.86
C ASP A 65 1.65 9.65 -10.61
N GLU A 66 0.36 9.34 -10.58
CA GLU A 66 -0.36 8.72 -9.50
C GLU A 66 -0.75 7.30 -9.88
N ALA A 67 -0.84 6.46 -8.87
CA ALA A 67 -1.24 5.07 -8.94
C ALA A 67 -2.29 4.78 -7.87
N VAL A 68 -3.25 3.93 -8.22
CA VAL A 68 -4.25 3.42 -7.29
C VAL A 68 -3.94 1.96 -7.00
N LEU A 69 -3.93 1.61 -5.71
CA LEU A 69 -3.75 0.23 -5.26
C LEU A 69 -4.80 -0.15 -4.23
N ARG A 70 -5.16 -1.44 -4.19
CA ARG A 70 -6.13 -1.98 -3.24
C ARG A 70 -5.55 -3.12 -2.41
N ALA A 71 -5.94 -3.20 -1.15
CA ALA A 71 -5.64 -4.32 -0.27
C ALA A 71 -6.94 -4.93 0.27
N THR A 72 -6.98 -6.26 0.35
CA THR A 72 -8.02 -7.05 1.02
C THR A 72 -7.39 -7.88 2.13
N ARG A 73 -8.21 -8.56 2.95
CA ARG A 73 -7.69 -9.47 3.98
C ARG A 73 -6.83 -10.59 3.38
N ASP A 74 -7.24 -11.13 2.23
CA ASP A 74 -6.52 -12.20 1.55
C ASP A 74 -5.19 -11.70 0.98
N SER A 75 -5.18 -10.56 0.28
CA SER A 75 -3.94 -10.05 -0.34
C SER A 75 -2.85 -9.71 0.69
N VAL A 76 -3.25 -9.22 1.86
CA VAL A 76 -2.33 -8.94 2.97
C VAL A 76 -1.84 -10.22 3.64
N ARG A 77 -2.68 -11.27 3.73
CA ARG A 77 -2.27 -12.58 4.27
C ARG A 77 -1.22 -13.23 3.37
N ASP A 78 -1.45 -13.23 2.06
CA ASP A 78 -0.55 -13.85 1.09
C ASP A 78 0.83 -13.16 1.09
N ALA A 79 0.86 -11.83 1.18
CA ALA A 79 2.10 -11.06 1.27
C ALA A 79 2.94 -11.38 2.53
N ARG A 80 2.30 -11.76 3.65
CA ARG A 80 3.00 -12.18 4.88
C ARG A 80 3.51 -13.61 4.82
N GLY A 81 2.89 -14.47 4.01
CA GLY A 81 3.35 -15.84 3.79
C GLY A 81 4.69 -15.91 3.06
N ILE A 82 5.00 -14.90 2.24
CA ILE A 82 6.23 -14.84 1.42
C ILE A 82 7.45 -14.38 2.25
N SER A 83 7.27 -13.69 3.38
CA SER A 83 8.36 -13.07 4.15
C SER A 83 9.08 -14.00 5.15
N THR A 84 9.16 -15.31 4.91
CA THR A 84 9.86 -16.27 5.80
C THR A 84 11.27 -16.65 5.33
N GLY A 85 11.83 -15.97 4.34
CA GLY A 85 13.23 -16.17 3.92
C GLY A 85 13.93 -14.85 3.60
N GLY A 86 15.02 -14.56 4.32
CA GLY A 86 15.98 -13.49 4.04
C GLY A 86 16.20 -12.52 5.18
#